data_AF-A0AAN9BHB1-F1
#
_entry.id   AF-A0AAN9BHB1-F1
#
_cell.length_a   1.000
_cell.length_b   1.000
_cell.length_c   1.000
_cell.angle_alpha   90.00
_cell.angle_beta   90.00
_cell.angle_gamma   90.00
#
_symmetry.space_group_name_H-M   'P 1'
#
loop_
_entity.id
_entity.type
_entity.pdbx_description
1 polymer ?
#
loop_
_entity_poly.entity_id
_entity_poly.type
_entity_poly.pdbx_seq_one_letter_code
_entity_poly.pdbx_strand_id
1 'polypeptide(L)'
;MRSNTAKCERQTGKRSGTLIELVDTPGLCDTDEDDDVILRAVGKSVAMAYPGPHLLVLALRTGRRFTQEEYQAYVKLKKLFSEEMSKYLIIVFNGMDALGDTIDEQKKALDEEVKKMPGELKQVLQDANYRYVGMNNKAAPRDKEILLQEVMIKFLVS
;
A
#
# COMPACT_ATOMS: atom_id res chain seq x y z
N MET A 1 -6.28 1.56 12.24
CA MET A 1 -5.49 2.72 11.73
C MET A 1 -6.54 3.70 11.25
N ARG A 2 -6.64 4.92 11.82
CA ARG A 2 -7.64 5.89 11.36
C ARG A 2 -7.11 6.61 10.13
N SER A 3 -7.89 6.69 9.06
CA SER A 3 -7.52 7.57 7.95
C SER A 3 -7.84 9.02 8.29
N ASN A 4 -6.95 9.92 7.84
CA ASN A 4 -7.18 11.36 7.93
C ASN A 4 -7.82 11.92 6.65
N THR A 5 -8.05 11.06 5.64
CA THR A 5 -8.60 11.44 4.35
C THR A 5 -10.10 11.13 4.35
N ALA A 6 -10.95 12.16 4.31
CA ALA A 6 -12.41 11.99 4.32
C ALA A 6 -13.01 11.79 2.92
N LYS A 7 -12.26 12.11 1.85
CA LYS A 7 -12.72 12.00 0.47
C LYS A 7 -11.59 11.53 -0.43
N CYS A 8 -11.97 10.75 -1.45
CA CYS A 8 -11.12 10.41 -2.57
C CYS A 8 -10.54 11.67 -3.26
N GLU A 9 -9.21 11.76 -3.35
CA GLU A 9 -8.46 12.88 -3.95
C GLU A 9 -7.50 12.39 -5.02
N ARG A 10 -7.37 13.14 -6.12
CA ARG A 10 -6.41 12.84 -7.19
C ARG A 10 -5.32 13.89 -7.22
N GLN A 11 -4.07 13.44 -7.24
CA GLN A 11 -2.89 14.26 -7.39
C GLN A 11 -2.12 13.83 -8.63
N THR A 12 -1.56 14.79 -9.35
CA THR A 12 -0.78 14.54 -10.56
C THR A 12 0.59 15.19 -10.42
N GLY A 13 1.64 14.46 -10.78
CA GLY A 13 3.01 14.95 -10.77
C GLY A 13 3.81 14.40 -11.96
N LYS A 14 4.88 15.08 -12.34
CA LYS A 14 5.79 14.60 -13.37
C LYS A 14 7.14 14.24 -12.74
N ARG A 15 7.63 13.03 -12.98
CA ARG A 15 8.93 12.54 -12.51
C ARG A 15 9.67 11.88 -13.66
N SER A 16 10.90 12.34 -13.92
CA SER A 16 11.77 11.76 -14.95
C SER A 16 11.11 11.61 -16.33
N GLY A 17 10.25 12.57 -16.71
CA GLY A 17 9.50 12.55 -17.97
C GLY A 17 8.15 11.83 -17.91
N THR A 18 7.94 10.96 -16.92
CA THR A 18 6.71 10.19 -16.71
C THR A 18 5.68 11.00 -15.94
N LEU A 19 4.44 11.02 -16.42
CA LEU A 19 3.29 11.54 -15.68
C LEU A 19 2.82 10.48 -14.68
N ILE A 20 2.75 10.84 -13.41
CA ILE A 20 2.29 10.00 -12.32
C ILE A 20 1.00 10.60 -11.79
N GLU A 21 -0.05 9.79 -11.73
CA GLU A 21 -1.32 10.13 -11.10
C GLU A 21 -1.53 9.23 -9.89
N LEU A 22 -1.77 9.84 -8.74
CA LEU A 22 -2.08 9.16 -7.50
C LEU A 22 -3.51 9.47 -7.11
N VAL A 23 -4.27 8.43 -6.80
CA VAL A 23 -5.59 8.55 -6.19
C VAL A 23 -5.45 8.17 -4.72
N ASP A 24 -5.53 9.15 -3.83
CA ASP A 24 -5.63 8.90 -2.39
C ASP A 24 -7.07 8.57 -2.02
N THR A 25 -7.24 7.52 -1.21
CA THR A 25 -8.56 7.02 -0.82
C THR A 25 -8.74 7.18 0.69
N PRO A 26 -9.97 7.45 1.16
CA PRO A 26 -10.30 7.31 2.57
C PRO A 26 -9.92 5.94 3.13
N GLY A 27 -9.78 5.85 4.44
CA GLY A 27 -9.43 4.62 5.13
C GLY A 27 -10.52 3.59 4.98
N LEU A 28 -10.26 2.55 4.21
CA LEU A 28 -11.20 1.44 4.04
C LEU A 28 -11.25 0.55 5.30
N CYS A 29 -10.27 0.70 6.20
CA CYS A 29 -10.18 0.02 7.49
C CYS A 29 -10.76 0.84 8.66
N ASP A 30 -11.48 1.94 8.39
CA ASP A 30 -12.24 2.63 9.41
C ASP A 30 -13.51 1.80 9.70
N THR A 31 -13.36 0.87 10.65
CA THR A 31 -14.29 -0.23 11.00
C THR A 31 -15.69 0.19 11.45
N ASP A 32 -15.98 1.49 11.48
CA ASP A 32 -17.26 2.06 11.92
C ASP A 32 -18.11 2.56 10.73
N GLU A 33 -17.62 2.51 9.49
CA GLU A 33 -18.39 2.91 8.31
C GLU A 33 -19.19 1.76 7.69
N ASP A 34 -20.39 2.09 7.23
CA ASP A 34 -21.30 1.17 6.54
C ASP A 34 -20.64 0.63 5.25
N ASP A 35 -20.88 -0.65 4.93
CA ASP A 35 -20.36 -1.32 3.72
C ASP A 35 -20.73 -0.51 2.45
N ASP A 36 -21.88 0.18 2.50
CA ASP A 36 -22.38 1.10 1.49
C ASP A 36 -21.48 2.33 1.24
N VAL A 37 -20.90 2.88 2.31
CA VAL A 37 -19.98 4.03 2.22
C VAL A 37 -18.64 3.57 1.66
N ILE A 38 -18.15 2.42 2.11
CA ILE A 38 -16.94 1.77 1.61
C ILE A 38 -17.09 1.48 0.11
N LEU A 39 -18.21 0.90 -0.32
CA LEU A 39 -18.48 0.60 -1.72
C LEU A 39 -18.51 1.87 -2.59
N ARG A 40 -19.12 2.96 -2.09
CA ARG A 40 -19.12 4.25 -2.79
C ARG A 40 -17.71 4.84 -2.91
N ALA A 41 -16.89 4.75 -1.87
CA ALA A 41 -15.51 5.21 -1.90
C ALA A 41 -14.67 4.42 -2.90
N VAL A 42 -14.81 3.08 -2.92
CA VAL A 42 -14.18 2.19 -3.89
C VAL A 42 -14.64 2.49 -5.31
N GLY A 43 -15.95 2.60 -5.55
CA GLY A 43 -16.47 2.94 -6.88
C GLY A 43 -15.95 4.28 -7.39
N LYS A 44 -15.86 5.28 -6.51
CA LYS A 44 -15.29 6.60 -6.85
C LYS A 44 -13.80 6.53 -7.16
N SER A 45 -13.01 5.76 -6.39
CA SER A 45 -11.58 5.62 -6.65
C SER A 45 -11.31 4.92 -7.98
N VAL A 46 -12.06 3.85 -8.29
CA VAL A 46 -12.01 3.15 -9.59
C VAL A 46 -12.35 4.11 -10.74
N ALA A 47 -13.43 4.89 -10.59
CA ALA A 47 -13.83 5.85 -11.63
C ALA A 47 -12.77 6.95 -11.87
N MET A 48 -12.11 7.42 -10.82
CA MET A 48 -11.03 8.41 -10.96
C MET A 48 -9.74 7.82 -11.54
N ALA A 49 -9.55 6.50 -11.42
CA ALA A 49 -8.40 5.78 -11.94
C ALA A 49 -8.61 5.24 -13.38
N TYR A 50 -9.72 5.58 -14.05
CA TYR A 50 -10.00 5.13 -15.43
C TYR A 50 -8.83 5.45 -16.39
N PRO A 51 -8.40 4.52 -17.28
CA PRO A 51 -9.00 3.23 -17.64
C PRO A 51 -8.83 2.10 -16.61
N GLY A 52 -8.00 2.31 -15.59
CA GLY A 52 -7.74 1.40 -14.48
C GLY A 52 -6.41 1.76 -13.81
N PRO A 53 -6.22 1.42 -12.53
CA PRO A 53 -4.95 1.67 -11.87
C PRO A 53 -3.84 0.82 -12.50
N HIS A 54 -2.69 1.44 -12.76
CA HIS A 54 -1.47 0.69 -13.02
C HIS A 54 -1.02 -0.04 -11.75
N LEU A 55 -1.16 0.60 -10.58
CA LEU A 55 -0.68 0.10 -9.30
C LEU A 55 -1.74 0.31 -8.22
N LEU A 56 -1.93 -0.70 -7.38
CA LEU A 56 -2.70 -0.62 -6.14
C LEU A 56 -1.75 -0.72 -4.96
N VAL A 57 -1.81 0.25 -4.05
CA VAL A 57 -0.91 0.34 -2.91
C VAL A 57 -1.67 0.01 -1.62
N LEU A 58 -1.22 -1.02 -0.90
CA LEU A 58 -1.67 -1.29 0.46
C LEU A 58 -0.61 -0.78 1.46
N ALA A 59 -0.94 0.30 2.17
CA ALA A 59 -0.04 0.89 3.16
C ALA A 59 -0.21 0.22 4.53
N LEU A 60 0.84 -0.44 5.02
CA LEU A 60 0.92 -1.02 6.36
C LEU A 60 1.94 -0.25 7.21
N ARG A 61 1.88 -0.37 8.53
CA ARG A 61 2.86 0.28 9.44
C ARG A 61 3.71 -0.79 10.13
N THR A 62 5.01 -0.61 10.11
CA THR A 62 5.99 -1.47 10.81
C THR A 62 5.91 -1.32 12.32
N GLY A 63 6.50 -2.26 13.06
CA GLY A 63 6.57 -2.20 14.53
C GLY A 63 5.23 -2.36 15.24
N ARG A 64 4.17 -2.79 14.54
CA ARG A 64 2.90 -3.20 15.15
C ARG A 64 2.37 -4.48 14.51
N ARG A 65 1.54 -5.19 15.27
CA ARG A 65 0.88 -6.39 14.80
C ARG A 65 -0.16 -6.06 13.73
N PHE A 66 -0.13 -6.79 12.61
CA PHE A 66 -1.22 -6.85 11.65
C PHE A 66 -2.41 -7.57 12.26
N THR A 67 -3.56 -6.91 12.28
CA THR A 67 -4.72 -7.39 13.04
C THR A 67 -5.70 -8.16 12.16
N GLN A 68 -6.58 -8.92 12.80
CA GLN A 68 -7.61 -9.67 12.08
C GLN A 68 -8.56 -8.73 11.34
N GLU A 69 -8.84 -7.56 11.91
CA GLU A 69 -9.70 -6.53 11.31
C GLU A 69 -9.09 -6.01 10.01
N GLU A 70 -7.77 -5.78 9.98
CA GLU A 70 -7.05 -5.34 8.78
C GLU A 70 -7.06 -6.41 7.70
N TYR A 71 -6.94 -7.69 8.09
CA TYR A 71 -7.08 -8.80 7.16
C TYR A 71 -8.50 -8.90 6.58
N GLN A 72 -9.54 -8.77 7.41
CA GLN A 72 -10.93 -8.80 6.93
C GLN A 72 -11.24 -7.63 5.99
N ALA A 73 -10.72 -6.43 6.29
CA ALA A 73 -10.84 -5.28 5.40
C ALA A 73 -10.17 -5.55 4.03
N TYR A 74 -8.97 -6.15 4.03
CA TYR A 74 -8.31 -6.57 2.81
C TYR A 74 -9.14 -7.58 2.00
N VAL A 75 -9.69 -8.62 2.66
CA VAL A 75 -10.53 -9.63 2.00
C VAL A 75 -11.79 -9.00 1.39
N LYS A 76 -12.43 -8.05 2.09
CA LYS A 76 -13.57 -7.30 1.55
C LYS A 76 -13.17 -6.50 0.31
N LEU A 77 -12.05 -5.79 0.35
CA LEU A 77 -11.55 -5.01 -0.78
C LEU A 77 -11.24 -5.87 -2.00
N LYS A 78 -10.61 -7.03 -1.79
CA LYS A 78 -10.34 -8.01 -2.84
C LYS A 78 -11.61 -8.43 -3.58
N LYS A 79 -12.68 -8.70 -2.84
CA LYS A 79 -13.99 -9.04 -3.41
C LYS A 79 -14.62 -7.87 -4.17
N LEU A 80 -14.48 -6.63 -3.70
CA LEU A 80 -15.08 -5.46 -4.32
C LEU A 80 -14.39 -5.01 -5.61
N PHE A 81 -13.05 -5.06 -5.66
CA PHE A 81 -12.28 -4.66 -6.85
C PHE A 81 -12.22 -5.77 -7.90
N SER A 82 -12.02 -7.02 -7.46
CA SER A 82 -11.88 -8.29 -8.20
C SER A 82 -10.68 -9.07 -7.67
N GLU A 83 -10.70 -10.40 -7.80
CA GLU A 83 -9.55 -11.24 -7.47
C GLU A 83 -8.29 -10.87 -8.28
N GLU A 84 -8.46 -10.25 -9.45
CA GLU A 84 -7.35 -9.77 -10.29
C GLU A 84 -6.65 -8.54 -9.72
N MET A 85 -7.21 -7.85 -8.73
CA MET A 85 -6.56 -6.68 -8.10
C MET A 85 -5.17 -7.03 -7.55
N SER A 86 -5.01 -8.28 -7.13
CA SER A 86 -3.75 -8.85 -6.64
C SER A 86 -2.63 -8.69 -7.66
N LYS A 87 -2.90 -8.75 -8.98
CA LYS A 87 -1.91 -8.52 -10.05
C LYS A 87 -1.32 -7.11 -10.03
N TYR A 88 -2.05 -6.13 -9.50
CA TYR A 88 -1.61 -4.73 -9.42
C TYR A 88 -1.12 -4.32 -8.03
N LEU A 89 -1.21 -5.22 -7.04
CA LEU A 89 -0.97 -4.93 -5.64
C LEU A 89 0.52 -4.87 -5.27
N ILE A 90 0.93 -3.76 -4.66
CA ILE A 90 2.20 -3.63 -3.92
C ILE A 90 1.93 -3.21 -2.48
N ILE A 91 2.66 -3.80 -1.54
CA ILE A 91 2.56 -3.48 -0.11
C ILE A 91 3.64 -2.46 0.26
N VAL A 92 3.24 -1.35 0.88
CA VAL A 92 4.18 -0.33 1.35
C VAL A 92 4.20 -0.33 2.87
N PHE A 93 5.34 -0.69 3.45
CA PHE A 93 5.57 -0.68 4.89
C PHE A 93 6.09 0.70 5.34
N ASN A 94 5.22 1.49 5.95
CA ASN A 94 5.52 2.79 6.52
C ASN A 94 6.15 2.68 7.90
N GLY A 95 6.93 3.69 8.29
CA GLY A 95 7.52 3.77 9.63
C GLY A 95 8.87 3.06 9.74
N MET A 96 9.56 2.88 8.61
CA MET A 96 10.90 2.26 8.58
C MET A 96 11.90 3.00 9.46
N ASP A 97 11.70 4.29 9.75
CA ASP A 97 12.54 5.08 10.67
C ASP A 97 12.55 4.54 12.12
N ALA A 98 11.58 3.71 12.49
CA ALA A 98 11.56 3.04 13.79
C ALA A 98 12.34 1.71 13.82
N LEU A 99 12.79 1.21 12.67
CA LEU A 99 13.41 -0.12 12.54
C LEU A 99 14.95 -0.09 12.54
N GLY A 100 15.57 1.09 12.46
CA GLY A 100 17.02 1.25 12.46
C GLY A 100 17.43 2.64 11.98
N ASP A 101 18.72 2.98 12.11
CA ASP A 101 19.25 4.30 11.76
C ASP A 101 19.73 4.35 10.31
N THR A 102 20.14 3.21 9.76
CA THR A 102 20.60 3.07 8.37
C THR A 102 19.57 2.35 7.49
N ILE A 103 19.63 2.57 6.17
CA ILE A 103 18.74 1.92 5.20
C ILE A 103 18.91 0.38 5.25
N ASP A 104 20.14 -0.11 5.41
CA ASP A 104 20.43 -1.55 5.42
C ASP A 104 19.88 -2.22 6.68
N GLU A 105 20.00 -1.58 7.84
CA GLU A 105 19.38 -2.06 9.09
C GLU A 105 17.86 -2.09 8.96
N GLN A 106 17.26 -1.03 8.42
CA GLN A 106 15.82 -0.93 8.19
C GLN A 106 15.32 -2.05 7.27
N LYS A 107 16.00 -2.30 6.13
CA LYS A 107 15.66 -3.39 5.20
C LYS A 107 15.75 -4.76 5.87
N LYS A 108 16.85 -5.03 6.56
CA LYS A 108 17.06 -6.30 7.27
C LYS A 108 16.00 -6.52 8.35
N ALA A 109 15.66 -5.48 9.11
CA ALA A 109 14.63 -5.55 10.14
C ALA A 109 13.25 -5.81 9.54
N LEU A 110 12.90 -5.17 8.42
CA LEU A 110 11.63 -5.42 7.72
C LEU A 110 11.55 -6.87 7.22
N ASP A 111 12.61 -7.40 6.61
CA ASP A 111 12.64 -8.80 6.14
C ASP A 111 12.42 -9.78 7.31
N GLU A 112 12.99 -9.49 8.48
CA GLU A 112 12.78 -10.29 9.69
C GLU A 112 11.37 -10.14 10.28
N GLU A 113 10.77 -8.95 10.22
CA GLU A 113 9.36 -8.76 10.58
C GLU A 113 8.46 -9.58 9.65
N VAL A 114 8.68 -9.51 8.32
CA VAL A 114 7.93 -10.26 7.31
C VAL A 114 7.98 -11.76 7.54
N LYS A 115 9.13 -12.31 7.96
CA LYS A 115 9.27 -13.73 8.31
C LYS A 115 8.49 -14.13 9.56
N LYS A 116 8.34 -13.22 10.53
CA LYS A 116 7.68 -13.46 11.83
C LYS A 116 6.18 -13.15 11.82
N MET A 117 5.69 -12.54 10.75
CA MET A 117 4.31 -12.09 10.64
C MET A 117 3.31 -13.27 10.63
N PRO A 118 2.09 -13.04 11.15
CA PRO A 118 1.06 -14.07 11.25
C PRO A 118 0.58 -14.56 9.87
N GLY A 119 -0.11 -15.71 9.86
CA GLY A 119 -0.52 -16.39 8.63
C GLY A 119 -1.35 -15.51 7.69
N GLU A 120 -2.17 -14.62 8.23
CA GLU A 120 -3.01 -13.70 7.47
C GLU A 120 -2.18 -12.72 6.64
N LEU A 121 -1.17 -12.07 7.22
CA LEU A 121 -0.32 -11.15 6.47
C LEU A 121 0.53 -11.89 5.44
N LYS A 122 0.95 -13.13 5.74
CA LYS A 122 1.63 -13.98 4.75
C LYS A 122 0.76 -14.23 3.52
N GLN A 123 -0.55 -14.41 3.68
CA GLN A 123 -1.47 -14.55 2.55
C GLN A 123 -1.57 -13.26 1.73
N VAL A 124 -1.67 -12.09 2.38
CA VAL A 124 -1.69 -10.80 1.68
C VAL A 124 -0.39 -10.57 0.89
N LEU A 125 0.75 -10.94 1.48
CA LEU A 125 2.05 -10.89 0.81
C LEU A 125 2.12 -11.85 -0.38
N GLN A 126 1.56 -13.06 -0.27
CA GLN A 126 1.47 -14.02 -1.36
C GLN A 126 0.59 -13.51 -2.51
N ASP A 127 -0.57 -12.94 -2.20
CA ASP A 127 -1.44 -12.29 -3.19
C ASP A 127 -0.70 -11.17 -3.93
N ALA A 128 0.16 -10.42 -3.22
CA ALA A 128 1.00 -9.39 -3.82
C ALA A 128 2.24 -9.95 -4.55
N ASN A 129 2.41 -11.27 -4.69
CA ASN A 129 3.63 -11.92 -5.20
C ASN A 129 4.91 -11.44 -4.49
N TYR A 130 4.82 -11.20 -3.18
CA TYR A 130 5.88 -10.63 -2.35
C TYR A 130 6.42 -9.28 -2.87
N ARG A 131 5.61 -8.53 -3.62
CA ARG A 131 5.91 -7.14 -3.97
C ARG A 131 5.61 -6.26 -2.77
N TYR A 132 6.68 -5.95 -2.04
CA TYR A 132 6.64 -4.96 -0.98
C TYR A 132 7.88 -4.08 -0.97
N VAL A 133 7.74 -2.90 -0.38
CA VAL A 133 8.82 -1.93 -0.14
C VAL A 133 8.67 -1.30 1.23
N GLY A 134 9.78 -0.86 1.82
CA GLY A 134 9.78 -0.06 3.04
C GLY A 134 9.86 1.42 2.72
N MET A 135 9.00 2.23 3.36
CA MET A 135 9.02 3.68 3.26
C MET A 135 9.44 4.34 4.58
N ASN A 136 10.56 5.07 4.52
CA ASN A 136 10.99 6.00 5.57
C ASN A 136 10.60 7.44 5.18
N ASN A 137 9.56 7.97 5.82
CA ASN A 137 9.07 9.32 5.53
C ASN A 137 10.03 10.44 5.92
N LYS A 138 11.00 10.16 6.80
CA LYS A 138 12.06 11.09 7.23
C LYS A 138 13.32 11.01 6.36
N ALA A 139 13.37 10.08 5.41
CA ALA A 139 14.52 9.93 4.53
C ALA A 139 14.72 11.15 3.62
N ALA A 140 15.94 11.33 3.14
CA ALA A 140 16.28 12.42 2.24
C ALA A 140 15.49 12.30 0.93
N PRO A 141 15.25 13.41 0.20
CA PRO A 141 14.52 13.38 -1.07
C PRO A 141 15.08 12.37 -2.09
N ARG A 142 16.40 12.17 -2.10
CA ARG A 142 17.07 11.17 -2.94
C ARG A 142 16.60 9.74 -2.65
N ASP A 143 16.46 9.39 -1.38
CA ASP A 143 16.05 8.03 -0.98
C ASP A 143 14.57 7.79 -1.30
N LYS A 144 13.75 8.85 -1.23
CA LYS A 144 12.35 8.80 -1.69
C LYS A 144 12.24 8.59 -3.19
N GLU A 145 13.14 9.18 -3.99
CA GLU A 145 13.21 8.94 -5.44
C GLU A 145 13.62 7.48 -5.75
N ILE A 146 14.59 6.95 -5.01
CA ILE A 146 15.00 5.53 -5.13
C ILE A 146 13.82 4.60 -4.82
N LEU A 147 13.04 4.91 -3.78
CA LEU A 147 11.83 4.16 -3.45
C LEU A 147 10.80 4.17 -4.58
N LEU A 148 10.55 5.33 -5.20
CA LEU A 148 9.65 5.42 -6.35
C LEU A 148 10.15 4.55 -7.51
N GLN A 149 11.45 4.56 -7.79
CA GLN A 149 12.04 3.69 -8.81
C GLN A 149 11.90 2.21 -8.44
N GLU A 150 12.11 1.83 -7.18
CA GLU A 150 11.96 0.46 -6.70
C GLU A 150 10.51 -0.04 -6.84
N VAL A 151 9.53 0.80 -6.49
CA VAL A 151 8.10 0.51 -6.71
C VAL A 151 7.81 0.27 -8.20
N MET A 152 8.31 1.15 -9.07
CA MET A 152 8.11 1.03 -10.51
C MET A 152 8.79 -0.23 -11.09
N ILE A 153 10.00 -0.57 -10.64
CA ILE A 153 10.71 -1.78 -11.06
C ILE A 153 9.95 -3.02 -10.62
N LYS A 154 9.59 -3.14 -9.33
CA LYS A 154 8.86 -4.28 -8.78
C LYS A 154 7.50 -4.52 -9.44
N PHE A 155 6.97 -3.51 -10.11
CA PHE A 155 5.75 -3.63 -10.90
C PHE A 155 6.00 -4.14 -12.33
N LEU A 156 7.12 -3.76 -12.96
CA LEU A 156 7.39 -4.04 -14.37
C LEU A 156 8.09 -5.39 -14.63
N VAL A 157 8.78 -5.97 -13.64
CA VAL A 157 9.56 -7.23 -13.79
C VAL A 157 8.95 -8.46 -13.12
N SER A 158 7.70 -8.38 -12.64
CA SER A 158 7.00 -9.48 -11.95
C SER A 158 5.82 -10.04 -12.75
#